data_AF-A0A1G9V916-F1
#
_entry.id   AF-A0A1G9V916-F1
#
_cell.length_a   1.000
_cell.length_b   1.000
_cell.length_c   1.000
_cell.angle_alpha   90.00
_cell.angle_beta   90.00
_cell.angle_gamma   90.00
#
_symmetry.space_group_name_H-M   'P 1'
#
loop_
_entity.id
_entity.type
_entity.pdbx_description
1 polymer ?
#
loop_
_entity_poly.entity_id
_entity_poly.type
_entity_poly.pdbx_seq_one_letter_code
_entity_poly.pdbx_strand_id
1 'polypeptide(L)'
;MMKWLARGAVALAGLLWLSRFFIRDGGVGIVNGVVVFTLIWWILLFTMLPIGVTSQQEDGDVVAGSEPGAPSRPNLAKKLWWTTAITSGLWVGYFFLMLSGVLEQLIPHGGHW
;
A
#
# COMPACT_ATOMS: atom_id res chain seq x y z
N MET A 1 -20.48 -37.04 -21.06
CA MET A 1 -20.73 -35.65 -21.51
C MET A 1 -20.90 -34.64 -20.36
N MET A 2 -21.56 -35.00 -19.24
CA MET A 2 -21.90 -34.08 -18.13
C MET A 2 -20.73 -33.41 -17.38
N LYS A 3 -19.57 -34.09 -17.25
CA LYS A 3 -18.44 -33.63 -16.42
C LYS A 3 -17.71 -32.42 -17.00
N TRP A 4 -17.76 -32.23 -18.32
CA TRP A 4 -17.18 -31.06 -19.00
C TRP A 4 -18.04 -29.80 -18.82
N LEU A 5 -19.36 -29.96 -18.84
CA LEU A 5 -20.34 -28.91 -18.52
C LEU A 5 -20.23 -28.45 -17.06
N ALA A 6 -20.09 -29.39 -16.12
CA ALA A 6 -19.90 -29.05 -14.71
C ALA A 6 -18.58 -28.30 -14.46
N ARG A 7 -17.49 -28.68 -15.12
CA ARG A 7 -16.20 -27.97 -15.03
C ARG A 7 -16.27 -26.58 -15.66
N GLY A 8 -17.00 -26.43 -16.78
CA GLY A 8 -17.27 -25.12 -17.39
C GLY A 8 -18.10 -24.21 -16.50
N ALA A 9 -19.15 -24.74 -15.85
CA ALA A 9 -19.97 -23.99 -14.91
C ALA A 9 -19.20 -23.57 -13.65
N VAL A 10 -18.34 -24.43 -13.10
CA VAL A 10 -17.47 -24.10 -11.97
C VAL A 10 -16.40 -23.08 -12.35
N ALA A 11 -15.81 -23.18 -13.55
CA ALA A 11 -14.85 -22.18 -14.05
C ALA A 11 -15.53 -20.81 -14.29
N LEU A 12 -16.75 -20.81 -14.82
CA LEU A 12 -17.54 -19.59 -15.01
C LEU A 12 -17.97 -18.98 -13.66
N ALA A 13 -18.42 -19.80 -12.70
CA ALA A 13 -18.73 -19.35 -11.35
C ALA A 13 -17.49 -18.80 -10.64
N GLY A 14 -16.32 -19.44 -10.81
CA GLY A 14 -15.04 -18.96 -10.33
C GLY A 14 -14.66 -17.61 -10.95
N LEU A 15 -14.81 -17.45 -12.27
CA LEU A 15 -14.58 -16.18 -12.98
C LEU A 15 -15.52 -15.07 -12.52
N LEU A 16 -16.80 -15.36 -12.31
CA LEU A 16 -17.80 -14.40 -11.84
C LEU A 16 -17.61 -14.05 -10.36
N TRP A 17 -17.16 -15.00 -9.54
CA TRP A 17 -16.78 -14.75 -8.15
C TRP A 17 -15.48 -13.93 -8.06
N LEU A 18 -14.51 -14.20 -8.95
CA LEU A 18 -13.26 -13.44 -9.06
C LEU A 18 -13.51 -12.01 -9.55
N SER A 19 -14.43 -11.81 -10.50
CA SER A 19 -14.78 -10.47 -10.99
C SER A 19 -15.54 -9.65 -9.95
N ARG A 20 -16.31 -10.30 -9.08
CA ARG A 20 -16.93 -9.69 -7.88
C ARG A 20 -15.92 -9.18 -6.85
N PHE A 21 -14.69 -9.69 -6.85
CA PHE A 21 -13.61 -9.18 -5.99
C PHE A 21 -13.07 -7.81 -6.45
N PHE A 22 -13.25 -7.47 -7.73
CA PHE A 22 -12.75 -6.24 -8.36
C PHE A 22 -13.85 -5.18 -8.59
N ILE A 23 -15.12 -5.57 -8.74
CA ILE A 23 -16.23 -4.66 -9.01
C ILE A 23 -16.99 -4.37 -7.72
N ARG A 24 -16.66 -3.18 -7.20
CA ARG A 24 -17.00 -2.52 -5.94
C ARG A 24 -18.51 -2.33 -5.69
N ASP A 25 -18.95 -2.74 -4.50
CA ASP A 25 -20.13 -2.19 -3.82
C ASP A 25 -19.81 -0.73 -3.42
N GLY A 26 -20.77 0.21 -3.49
CA GLY A 26 -20.59 1.68 -3.49
C GLY A 26 -19.78 2.40 -2.38
N GLY A 27 -18.89 1.75 -1.61
CA GLY A 27 -18.00 2.32 -0.58
C GLY A 27 -16.54 1.85 -0.70
N VAL A 28 -15.73 2.01 0.35
CA VAL A 28 -14.34 1.51 0.37
C VAL A 28 -14.34 0.00 0.63
N GLY A 29 -14.37 -0.80 -0.43
CA GLY A 29 -14.26 -2.25 -0.30
C GLY A 29 -12.98 -2.65 0.44
N ILE A 30 -13.03 -3.71 1.26
CA ILE A 30 -11.91 -4.17 2.10
C ILE A 30 -10.63 -4.34 1.27
N VAL A 31 -10.76 -4.90 0.06
CA VAL A 31 -9.66 -5.08 -0.90
C VAL A 31 -9.06 -3.74 -1.30
N ASN A 32 -9.91 -2.79 -1.73
CA ASN A 32 -9.47 -1.44 -2.08
C ASN A 32 -8.77 -0.75 -0.91
N GLY A 33 -9.30 -0.92 0.31
CA GLY A 33 -8.68 -0.39 1.52
C GLY A 33 -7.27 -0.95 1.73
N VAL A 34 -7.11 -2.27 1.69
CA VAL A 34 -5.81 -2.92 1.84
C VAL A 34 -4.82 -2.51 0.75
N VAL A 35 -5.28 -2.40 -0.50
CA VAL A 35 -4.45 -1.96 -1.64
C VAL A 35 -3.95 -0.54 -1.42
N VAL A 36 -4.83 0.40 -1.10
CA VAL A 36 -4.44 1.81 -0.86
C VAL A 36 -3.50 1.92 0.33
N PHE A 37 -3.78 1.22 1.44
CA PHE A 37 -2.89 1.15 2.59
C PHE A 37 -1.50 0.65 2.20
N THR A 38 -1.44 -0.45 1.45
CA THR A 38 -0.20 -1.07 1.00
C THR A 38 0.60 -0.12 0.11
N LEU A 39 -0.05 0.57 -0.83
CA LEU A 39 0.62 1.54 -1.72
C LEU A 39 1.22 2.72 -0.94
N ILE A 40 0.46 3.32 -0.03
CA ILE A 40 0.95 4.42 0.81
C ILE A 40 2.13 3.95 1.67
N TRP A 41 2.01 2.77 2.28
CA TRP A 41 3.06 2.16 3.08
C TRP A 41 4.36 1.95 2.29
N TRP A 42 4.27 1.41 1.07
CA TRP A 42 5.44 1.19 0.20
C TRP A 42 6.11 2.51 -0.20
N ILE A 43 5.32 3.52 -0.58
CA ILE A 43 5.86 4.84 -0.94
C ILE A 43 6.63 5.43 0.25
N LEU A 44 6.03 5.40 1.45
CA LEU A 44 6.68 5.91 2.66
C LEU A 44 7.93 5.13 3.03
N LEU A 45 7.93 3.80 2.85
CA LEU A 45 9.11 2.96 3.04
C LEU A 45 10.27 3.44 2.17
N PHE A 46 10.04 3.62 0.88
CA PHE A 46 11.06 4.11 -0.03
C PHE A 46 11.49 5.54 0.27
N THR A 47 10.57 6.42 0.70
CA THR A 47 10.92 7.78 1.13
C THR A 47 11.80 7.80 2.39
N MET A 48 11.62 6.86 3.31
CA MET A 48 12.40 6.78 4.56
C MET A 48 13.77 6.10 4.38
N LEU A 49 13.97 5.28 3.35
CA LEU A 49 15.23 4.57 3.11
C LEU A 49 16.46 5.49 2.95
N PRO A 50 16.46 6.59 2.18
CA PRO A 50 17.64 7.43 1.99
C PRO A 50 17.98 8.31 3.20
N ILE A 51 17.08 8.42 4.19
CA ILE A 51 17.28 9.31 5.33
C ILE A 51 18.27 8.68 6.31
N GLY A 52 19.30 9.45 6.67
CA GLY A 52 20.31 9.08 7.67
C GLY A 52 21.20 7.92 7.24
N VAL A 53 21.53 7.83 5.95
CA VAL A 53 22.52 6.88 5.42
C VAL A 53 23.91 7.52 5.47
N THR A 54 24.86 6.80 6.05
CA THR A 54 26.29 7.14 6.06
C THR A 54 27.03 6.07 5.28
N SER A 55 27.90 6.49 4.37
CA SER A 55 28.67 5.55 3.53
C SER A 55 29.84 4.92 4.29
N GLN A 56 30.31 3.75 3.87
CA GLN A 56 31.52 3.13 4.45
C GLN A 56 32.75 4.03 4.34
N GLN A 57 32.85 4.82 3.26
CA GLN A 57 33.94 5.80 3.07
C GLN A 57 33.93 6.89 4.13
N GLU A 58 32.75 7.37 4.52
CA GLU A 58 32.58 8.38 5.56
C GLU A 58 32.84 7.81 6.97
N ASP A 59 32.60 6.53 7.19
CA ASP A 59 32.82 5.83 8.48
C ASP A 59 34.30 5.37 8.65
N GLY A 60 35.12 5.48 7.59
CA GLY A 60 36.55 5.16 7.60
C GLY A 60 36.88 3.65 7.60
N ASP A 61 35.86 2.78 7.61
CA ASP A 61 36.00 1.33 7.69
C ASP A 61 35.37 0.66 6.46
N VAL A 62 36.15 0.61 5.38
CA VAL A 62 35.73 0.05 4.08
C VAL A 62 36.09 -1.42 4.02
N VAL A 63 35.08 -2.29 3.93
CA VAL A 63 35.30 -3.74 3.81
C VAL A 63 35.86 -4.04 2.42
N ALA A 64 37.01 -4.73 2.35
CA ALA A 64 37.64 -5.09 1.08
C ALA A 64 36.70 -5.92 0.19
N GLY A 65 36.50 -5.48 -1.06
CA GLY A 65 35.55 -6.10 -1.99
C GLY A 65 34.10 -5.63 -1.86
N SER A 66 33.80 -4.72 -0.93
CA SER A 66 32.49 -4.05 -0.85
C SER A 66 32.52 -2.69 -1.58
N GLU A 67 31.35 -2.24 -2.02
CA GLU A 67 31.24 -0.95 -2.70
C GLU A 67 31.45 0.19 -1.69
N PRO A 68 32.38 1.11 -1.95
CA PRO A 68 32.60 2.31 -1.17
C PRO A 68 31.34 3.05 -0.67
N GLY A 69 30.38 3.23 -1.58
CA GLY A 69 29.14 3.95 -1.29
C GLY A 69 28.13 3.17 -0.46
N ALA A 70 28.41 1.92 -0.09
CA ALA A 70 27.46 1.09 0.65
C ALA A 70 27.18 1.69 2.04
N PRO A 71 25.93 1.61 2.54
CA PRO A 71 25.59 2.05 3.90
C PRO A 71 26.35 1.24 4.95
N SER A 72 27.02 1.91 5.91
CA SER A 72 27.70 1.21 7.01
C SER A 72 26.70 0.62 8.04
N ARG A 73 25.61 1.35 8.32
CA ARG A 73 24.55 0.93 9.26
C ARG A 73 23.15 1.22 8.71
N PRO A 74 22.54 0.30 7.93
CA PRO A 74 21.27 0.57 7.23
C PRO A 74 20.04 0.71 8.14
N ASN A 75 20.09 0.26 9.41
CA ASN A 75 19.04 0.45 10.42
C ASN A 75 17.60 0.16 9.94
N LEU A 76 17.42 -0.88 9.10
CA LEU A 76 16.16 -1.16 8.40
C LEU A 76 14.97 -1.36 9.34
N ALA A 77 15.16 -2.03 10.47
CA ALA A 77 14.09 -2.26 11.45
C ALA A 77 13.50 -0.95 12.01
N LYS A 78 14.37 0.03 12.29
CA LYS A 78 13.94 1.35 12.77
C LYS A 78 13.14 2.09 11.69
N LYS A 79 13.60 2.01 10.44
CA LYS A 79 12.91 2.63 9.29
C LYS A 79 11.54 1.99 9.07
N LEU A 80 11.46 0.67 9.11
CA LEU A 80 10.21 -0.08 8.97
C LEU A 80 9.17 0.26 10.06
N TRP A 81 9.64 0.48 11.29
CA TRP A 81 8.76 0.88 12.40
C TRP A 81 8.20 2.28 12.20
N TRP A 82 9.06 3.25 11.82
CA TRP A 82 8.63 4.61 11.53
C TRP A 82 7.67 4.69 10.34
N THR A 83 7.92 3.93 9.27
CA THR A 83 7.05 3.93 8.08
C THR A 83 5.68 3.40 8.41
N THR A 84 5.61 2.33 9.20
CA THR A 84 4.35 1.75 9.68
C THR A 84 3.61 2.73 10.59
N ALA A 85 4.29 3.36 11.55
CA ALA A 85 3.67 4.33 12.45
C ALA A 85 3.07 5.53 11.70
N ILE A 86 3.80 6.10 10.75
CA ILE A 86 3.33 7.22 9.92
C ILE A 86 2.17 6.80 9.03
N THR A 87 2.27 5.64 8.39
CA THR A 87 1.20 5.11 7.52
C THR A 87 -0.08 4.87 8.32
N SER A 88 0.02 4.25 9.50
CA SER A 88 -1.11 4.05 10.40
C SER A 88 -1.74 5.38 10.82
N GLY A 89 -0.95 6.42 11.12
CA GLY A 89 -1.45 7.75 11.42
C GLY A 89 -2.24 8.38 10.26
N LEU A 90 -1.71 8.30 9.04
CA LEU A 90 -2.39 8.77 7.83
C LEU A 90 -3.68 7.99 7.56
N TRP A 91 -3.65 6.67 7.77
CA TRP A 91 -4.82 5.81 7.60
C TRP A 91 -5.95 6.17 8.56
N VAL A 92 -5.61 6.38 9.83
CA VAL A 92 -6.56 6.83 10.87
C VAL A 92 -7.12 8.21 10.51
N GLY A 93 -6.28 9.14 10.09
CA GLY A 93 -6.73 10.47 9.64
C GLY A 93 -7.71 10.40 8.46
N TYR A 94 -7.39 9.58 7.44
CA TYR A 94 -8.28 9.32 6.32
C TYR A 94 -9.61 8.71 6.75
N PHE A 95 -9.59 7.72 7.66
CA PHE A 95 -10.79 7.09 8.19
C PHE A 95 -11.70 8.10 8.92
N PHE A 96 -11.11 8.96 9.76
CA PHE A 96 -11.85 10.03 10.44
C PHE A 96 -12.43 11.06 9.46
N LEU A 97 -11.69 11.44 8.42
CA LEU A 97 -12.19 12.35 7.38
C LEU A 97 -13.35 11.76 6.58
N MET A 98 -13.36 10.45 6.37
CA MET A 98 -14.48 9.75 5.74
C MET A 98 -15.69 9.69 6.67
N LEU A 99 -15.48 9.45 7.97
CA LEU A 99 -16.56 9.37 8.95
C LEU A 99 -17.21 10.73 9.23
N SER A 100 -16.45 11.83 9.16
CA SER A 100 -16.97 13.16 9.45
C SER A 100 -17.95 13.70 8.40
N GLY A 101 -18.07 13.05 7.23
CA GLY A 101 -18.91 13.53 6.14
C GLY A 101 -18.46 14.88 5.56
N VAL A 102 -17.32 15.42 6.02
CA VAL A 102 -16.76 16.70 5.54
C VAL A 102 -16.50 16.65 4.04
N LEU A 103 -16.10 15.47 3.53
CA LEU A 103 -15.87 15.27 2.11
C LEU A 103 -17.18 15.39 1.30
N GLU A 104 -18.31 14.96 1.85
CA GLU A 104 -19.64 15.07 1.21
C GLU A 104 -20.15 16.51 1.22
N GLN A 105 -19.81 17.30 2.24
CA GLN A 105 -20.13 18.73 2.30
C GLN A 105 -19.27 19.58 1.36
N LEU A 106 -17.99 19.21 1.18
CA LEU A 106 -17.05 19.95 0.34
C LEU A 106 -17.17 19.62 -1.14
N ILE A 107 -17.57 18.39 -1.49
CA ILE A 107 -17.77 17.98 -2.88
C ILE A 107 -19.20 18.38 -3.27
N PRO A 108 -19.39 19.40 -4.13
CA PRO A 108 -20.73 19.76 -4.56
C PRO A 108 -21.32 18.60 -5.37
N HIS A 109 -22.44 18.04 -4.92
CA HIS A 109 -23.19 17.03 -5.68
C HIS A 109 -23.97 17.63 -6.88
N GLY A 110 -23.66 18.87 -7.26
CA GLY A 110 -24.30 19.61 -8.35
C GLY A 110 -23.74 19.22 -9.72
N GLY A 111 -24.14 18.06 -10.23
CA GLY A 111 -24.10 17.79 -11.66
C GLY A 111 -25.28 18.50 -12.35
N HIS A 112 -25.17 19.81 -12.56
CA HIS A 112 -25.87 20.47 -13.65
C HIS A 112 -24.94 20.47 -14.86
N TRP A 113 -24.88 19.33 -15.56
CA TRP A 113 -24.44 19.25 -16.95
C TRP A 113 -25.62 18.76 -17.78
#